data_AF-G0PN33-F1
#
_entry.id   AF-G0PN33-F1
#
_cell.length_a   1.000
_cell.length_b   1.000
_cell.length_c   1.000
_cell.angle_alpha   90.00
_cell.angle_beta   90.00
_cell.angle_gamma   90.00
#
_symmetry.space_group_name_H-M   'P 1'
#
loop_
_entity.id
_entity.type
_entity.pdbx_description
1 polymer ?
#
loop_
_entity_poly.entity_id
_entity_poly.type
_entity_poly.pdbx_seq_one_letter_code
_entity_poly.pdbx_strand_id
1 'polypeptide(L)'
;MIVFQKRFDMVHIANSTLAGGVAIGTTANVVLEPYHAMIIGVIAGAVSVIGYKYITPFLSEKLGIHDTCGVNNLHGMPGLIAGFASIAFLFIYDESRYPSQYDKIYPGMARAEDGKRMFDEKTQALNQLMAIGLVFLASTISGYITGLLLKLKIWDQVRDDEYYADGDYFETPGDYDFTSRIVTSVQKIEVAEYNPLSQKEV
;
A
#
# COMPACT_ATOMS: atom_id res chain seq x y z
N MET A 1 -16.12 -1.24 0.00
CA MET A 1 -17.03 -0.09 -0.23
C MET A 1 -16.64 0.98 0.77
N ILE A 2 -16.27 2.18 0.29
CA ILE A 2 -15.78 3.33 1.09
C ILE A 2 -16.79 3.75 2.17
N VAL A 3 -18.06 3.36 1.97
CA VAL A 3 -19.17 3.64 2.85
C VAL A 3 -19.43 2.46 3.79
N PHE A 4 -19.34 2.70 5.10
CA PHE A 4 -19.79 1.79 6.16
C PHE A 4 -21.03 2.41 6.81
N GLN A 5 -22.14 1.66 6.90
CA GLN A 5 -23.42 2.15 7.45
C GLN A 5 -23.90 3.51 6.86
N LYS A 6 -23.79 3.69 5.54
CA LYS A 6 -24.14 4.94 4.82
C LYS A 6 -23.26 6.17 5.18
N ARG A 7 -22.13 5.99 5.87
CA ARG A 7 -21.15 7.05 6.17
C ARG A 7 -19.80 6.75 5.52
N PHE A 8 -19.09 7.78 5.09
CA PHE A 8 -17.72 7.64 4.58
C PHE A 8 -16.76 7.32 5.72
N ASP A 9 -15.85 6.39 5.48
CA ASP A 9 -14.73 6.11 6.37
C ASP A 9 -13.53 6.99 5.97
N MET A 10 -13.08 7.82 6.90
CA MET A 10 -11.96 8.74 6.66
C MET A 10 -10.62 8.01 6.47
N VAL A 11 -10.45 6.79 6.98
CA VAL A 11 -9.24 5.99 6.72
C VAL A 11 -9.17 5.61 5.25
N HIS A 12 -10.29 5.19 4.66
CA HIS A 12 -10.37 4.90 3.23
C HIS A 12 -10.14 6.15 2.38
N ILE A 13 -10.73 7.29 2.77
CA ILE A 13 -10.56 8.54 2.02
C ILE A 13 -9.12 9.05 2.10
N ALA A 14 -8.50 9.07 3.28
CA ALA A 14 -7.16 9.62 3.44
C ALA A 14 -6.09 8.76 2.76
N ASN A 15 -6.26 7.43 2.77
CA ASN A 15 -5.24 6.51 2.25
C ASN A 15 -5.55 6.03 0.83
N SER A 16 -6.72 5.46 0.58
CA SER A 16 -6.99 4.80 -0.69
C SER A 16 -7.05 5.74 -1.90
N THR A 17 -7.25 7.05 -1.70
CA THR A 17 -7.14 8.04 -2.78
C THR A 17 -5.70 8.23 -3.25
N LEU A 18 -4.70 7.90 -2.42
CA LEU A 18 -3.27 7.99 -2.75
C LEU A 18 -2.77 6.76 -3.51
N ALA A 19 -3.50 5.63 -3.45
CA ALA A 19 -3.09 4.37 -4.06
C ALA A 19 -2.88 4.46 -5.59
N GLY A 20 -3.61 5.33 -6.27
CA GLY A 20 -3.41 5.57 -7.71
C GLY A 20 -2.03 6.14 -8.04
N GLY A 21 -1.50 7.03 -7.18
CA GLY A 21 -0.15 7.57 -7.33
C GLY A 21 0.93 6.49 -7.16
N VAL A 22 0.73 5.57 -6.22
CA VAL A 22 1.62 4.42 -6.04
C VAL A 22 1.56 3.50 -7.26
N ALA A 23 0.35 3.18 -7.74
CA ALA A 23 0.15 2.24 -8.85
C ALA A 23 0.64 2.76 -10.22
N ILE A 24 0.67 4.07 -10.44
CA ILE A 24 1.20 4.65 -11.68
C ILE A 24 2.72 4.88 -11.64
N GLY A 25 3.35 4.82 -10.46
CA GLY A 25 4.72 5.28 -10.24
C GLY A 25 5.75 4.75 -11.23
N THR A 26 5.78 3.44 -11.49
CA THR A 26 6.73 2.81 -12.43
C THR A 26 6.48 3.18 -13.90
N THR A 27 5.29 3.66 -14.24
CA THR A 27 4.83 3.86 -15.61
C THR A 27 4.43 5.30 -15.91
N ALA A 28 4.66 6.22 -14.98
CA ALA A 28 4.26 7.61 -15.10
C ALA A 28 4.87 8.32 -16.33
N ASN A 29 6.08 7.93 -16.74
CA ASN A 29 6.75 8.42 -17.95
C ASN A 29 6.52 7.52 -19.20
N VAL A 30 5.79 6.40 -19.06
CA VAL A 30 5.50 5.40 -20.09
C VAL A 30 4.05 5.48 -20.59
N VAL A 31 3.14 6.04 -19.81
CA VAL A 31 1.74 6.16 -20.21
C VAL A 31 1.54 7.41 -21.08
N LEU A 32 1.16 7.20 -22.35
CA LEU A 32 0.85 8.29 -23.28
C LEU A 32 -0.60 8.78 -23.17
N GLU A 33 -1.53 7.87 -22.93
CA GLU A 33 -2.96 8.15 -22.98
C GLU A 33 -3.51 8.33 -21.55
N PRO A 34 -4.10 9.49 -21.21
CA PRO A 34 -4.48 9.81 -19.84
C PRO A 34 -5.55 8.86 -19.28
N TYR A 35 -6.38 8.26 -20.13
CA TYR A 35 -7.40 7.31 -19.68
C TYR A 35 -6.79 6.01 -19.12
N HIS A 36 -5.63 5.57 -19.62
CA HIS A 36 -4.93 4.41 -19.04
C HIS A 36 -4.47 4.70 -17.61
N ALA A 37 -3.98 5.92 -17.34
CA ALA A 37 -3.63 6.34 -15.98
C ALA A 37 -4.87 6.41 -15.07
N MET A 38 -6.01 6.90 -15.58
CA MET A 38 -7.28 6.91 -14.83
C MET A 38 -7.74 5.49 -14.46
N ILE A 39 -7.66 4.54 -15.40
CA ILE A 39 -8.06 3.14 -15.16
C ILE A 39 -7.20 2.51 -14.05
N ILE A 40 -5.87 2.67 -14.13
CA ILE A 40 -4.95 2.17 -13.09
C ILE A 40 -5.26 2.79 -11.73
N GLY A 41 -5.50 4.11 -11.70
CA GLY A 41 -5.89 4.81 -10.47
C GLY A 41 -7.16 4.28 -9.83
N VAL A 42 -8.22 4.06 -10.63
CA VAL A 42 -9.50 3.50 -10.15
C VAL A 42 -9.32 2.08 -9.62
N ILE A 43 -8.59 1.22 -10.34
CA ILE A 43 -8.33 -0.17 -9.93
C ILE A 43 -7.53 -0.18 -8.62
N ALA A 44 -6.46 0.61 -8.52
CA ALA A 44 -5.61 0.67 -7.33
C ALA A 44 -6.38 1.21 -6.11
N GLY A 45 -7.18 2.27 -6.29
CA GLY A 45 -8.05 2.79 -5.23
C GLY A 45 -9.06 1.75 -4.75
N ALA A 46 -9.71 1.02 -5.67
CA ALA A 46 -10.64 -0.04 -5.32
C ALA A 46 -9.97 -1.19 -4.55
N VAL A 47 -8.79 -1.65 -5.01
CA VAL A 47 -7.99 -2.68 -4.34
C VAL A 47 -7.57 -2.22 -2.94
N SER A 48 -7.14 -0.97 -2.80
CA SER A 48 -6.77 -0.40 -1.50
C SER A 48 -7.94 -0.41 -0.51
N VAL A 49 -9.14 0.03 -0.94
CA VAL A 49 -10.35 0.01 -0.10
C VAL A 49 -10.76 -1.42 0.29
N ILE A 50 -10.65 -2.37 -0.65
CA ILE A 50 -10.89 -3.80 -0.35
C ILE A 50 -9.87 -4.30 0.67
N GLY A 51 -8.62 -3.87 0.53
CA GLY A 51 -7.54 -4.16 1.45
C GLY A 51 -7.85 -3.73 2.89
N TYR A 52 -8.19 -2.45 3.08
CA TYR A 52 -8.54 -1.94 4.40
C TYR A 52 -9.75 -2.65 5.02
N LYS A 53 -10.78 -2.93 4.20
CA LYS A 53 -12.02 -3.52 4.71
C LYS A 53 -11.90 -5.00 5.05
N TYR A 54 -11.14 -5.77 4.28
CA TYR A 54 -11.16 -7.24 4.38
C TYR A 54 -9.78 -7.85 4.65
N ILE A 55 -8.73 -7.32 4.03
CA ILE A 55 -7.39 -7.91 4.12
C ILE A 55 -6.75 -7.53 5.46
N THR A 56 -6.78 -6.25 5.87
CA THR A 56 -6.20 -5.83 7.16
C THR A 56 -6.82 -6.57 8.35
N PRO A 57 -8.16 -6.68 8.50
CA PRO A 57 -8.75 -7.48 9.58
C PRO A 57 -8.35 -8.95 9.51
N PHE A 58 -8.33 -9.54 8.31
CA PHE A 58 -7.91 -10.93 8.13
C PHE A 58 -6.46 -11.16 8.56
N LEU A 59 -5.53 -10.29 8.13
CA LEU A 59 -4.11 -10.36 8.50
C LEU A 59 -3.93 -10.24 10.02
N SER A 60 -4.65 -9.32 10.66
CA SER A 60 -4.57 -9.11 12.11
C SER A 60 -5.17 -10.28 12.90
N GLU A 61 -6.38 -10.72 12.56
CA GLU A 61 -7.13 -11.71 13.35
C GLU A 61 -6.68 -13.16 13.11
N LYS A 62 -6.27 -13.49 11.88
CA LYS A 62 -5.92 -14.88 11.51
C LYS A 62 -4.42 -15.13 11.46
N LEU A 63 -3.63 -14.13 11.08
CA LEU A 63 -2.18 -14.28 10.91
C LEU A 63 -1.38 -13.56 12.00
N GLY A 64 -2.02 -12.77 12.87
CA GLY A 64 -1.33 -11.98 13.90
C GLY A 64 -0.42 -10.89 13.32
N ILE A 65 -0.67 -10.46 12.08
CA ILE A 65 0.12 -9.43 11.39
C ILE A 65 -0.61 -8.10 11.59
N HIS A 66 -0.06 -7.26 12.46
CA HIS A 66 -0.59 -5.93 12.73
C HIS A 66 0.01 -4.90 11.78
N ASP A 67 -0.84 -4.34 10.92
CA ASP A 67 -0.49 -3.25 9.98
C ASP A 67 -1.26 -1.98 10.40
N THR A 68 -0.68 -1.21 11.32
CA THR A 68 -1.31 -0.05 11.97
C THR A 68 -1.88 0.96 10.98
N CYS A 69 -1.12 1.30 9.93
CA CYS A 69 -1.54 2.29 8.92
C CYS A 69 -2.16 1.65 7.67
N GLY A 70 -2.18 0.32 7.56
CA GLY A 70 -2.58 -0.37 6.35
C GLY A 70 -1.62 -0.14 5.18
N VAL A 71 -0.31 -0.06 5.44
CA VAL A 71 0.70 0.19 4.39
C VAL A 71 0.70 -0.90 3.32
N ASN A 72 0.27 -2.12 3.63
CA ASN A 72 0.06 -3.15 2.62
C ASN A 72 -1.03 -2.77 1.60
N ASN A 73 -2.08 -2.09 2.04
CA ASN A 73 -3.21 -1.69 1.20
C ASN A 73 -2.93 -0.45 0.35
N LEU A 74 -2.09 0.46 0.86
CA LEU A 74 -1.72 1.68 0.16
C LEU A 74 -0.45 1.50 -0.70
N HIS A 75 0.58 0.84 -0.16
CA HIS A 75 1.87 0.72 -0.82
C HIS A 75 2.09 -0.67 -1.43
N GLY A 76 1.88 -1.73 -0.65
CA GLY A 76 2.19 -3.11 -1.05
C GLY A 76 1.44 -3.57 -2.31
N MET A 77 0.12 -3.70 -2.20
CA MET A 77 -0.71 -4.17 -3.32
C MET A 77 -0.71 -3.19 -4.51
N PRO A 78 -0.86 -1.86 -4.33
CA PRO A 78 -0.71 -0.92 -5.45
C PRO A 78 0.67 -0.92 -6.10
N GLY A 79 1.75 -1.16 -5.33
CA GLY A 79 3.10 -1.32 -5.87
C GLY A 79 3.25 -2.56 -6.76
N LEU A 80 2.60 -3.67 -6.40
CA LEU A 80 2.53 -4.85 -7.28
C LEU A 80 1.75 -4.54 -8.57
N ILE A 81 0.64 -3.80 -8.48
CA ILE A 81 -0.10 -3.33 -9.66
C ILE A 81 0.82 -2.49 -10.56
N ALA A 82 1.64 -1.59 -10.01
CA ALA A 82 2.59 -0.79 -10.78
C ALA A 82 3.60 -1.66 -11.54
N GLY A 83 4.16 -2.68 -10.87
CA GLY A 83 5.07 -3.64 -11.48
C GLY A 83 4.44 -4.36 -12.67
N PHE A 84 3.26 -4.94 -12.50
CA PHE A 84 2.56 -5.64 -13.60
C PHE A 84 2.09 -4.69 -14.71
N ALA A 85 1.62 -3.49 -14.36
CA ALA A 85 1.26 -2.46 -15.34
C ALA A 85 2.46 -2.06 -16.20
N SER A 86 3.68 -2.02 -15.64
CA SER A 86 4.90 -1.73 -16.40
C SER A 86 5.20 -2.76 -17.47
N ILE A 87 4.93 -4.03 -17.20
CA ILE A 87 5.08 -5.13 -18.17
C ILE A 87 4.01 -4.99 -19.25
N ALA A 88 2.76 -4.71 -18.88
CA ALA A 88 1.68 -4.52 -19.85
C ALA A 88 1.94 -3.32 -20.79
N PHE A 89 2.31 -2.17 -20.22
CA PHE A 89 2.53 -0.95 -21.00
C PHE A 89 3.77 -1.00 -21.88
N LEU A 90 4.78 -1.80 -21.53
CA LEU A 90 5.90 -2.08 -22.41
C LEU A 90 5.45 -2.68 -23.76
N PHE A 91 4.40 -3.49 -23.78
CA PHE A 91 3.86 -4.08 -25.02
C PHE A 91 2.78 -3.23 -25.69
N ILE A 92 2.09 -2.36 -24.94
CA ILE A 92 1.07 -1.46 -25.48
C ILE A 92 1.72 -0.23 -26.15
N TYR A 93 2.80 0.28 -25.57
CA TYR A 93 3.51 1.46 -26.06
C TYR A 93 4.87 1.08 -26.64
N ASP A 94 4.85 0.62 -27.88
CA ASP A 94 6.02 0.29 -28.66
C ASP A 94 6.77 1.54 -29.16
N GLU A 95 7.94 1.33 -29.78
CA GLU A 95 8.80 2.40 -30.28
C GLU A 95 8.06 3.33 -31.27
N SER A 96 7.11 2.82 -32.06
CA SER A 96 6.36 3.65 -33.02
C SER A 96 5.56 4.76 -32.35
N ARG A 97 5.14 4.53 -31.09
CA ARG A 97 4.46 5.53 -30.25
C ARG A 97 5.43 6.46 -29.52
N TYR A 98 6.74 6.14 -29.52
CA TYR A 98 7.81 6.86 -28.80
C TYR A 98 9.04 7.22 -29.66
N PRO A 99 8.86 7.82 -30.86
CA PRO A 99 9.93 7.92 -31.87
C PRO A 99 11.19 8.70 -31.43
N SER A 100 11.11 9.55 -30.40
CA SER A 100 12.26 10.34 -29.90
C SER A 100 12.60 10.09 -28.42
N GLN A 101 11.80 9.29 -27.73
CA GLN A 101 11.89 9.11 -26.27
C GLN A 101 12.06 7.66 -25.85
N TYR A 102 11.83 6.68 -26.75
CA TYR A 102 11.88 5.26 -26.39
C TYR A 102 13.20 4.86 -25.73
N ASP A 103 14.33 5.27 -26.31
CA ASP A 103 15.67 4.98 -25.79
C ASP A 103 15.96 5.68 -24.45
N LYS A 104 15.28 6.81 -24.17
CA LYS A 104 15.39 7.51 -22.87
C LYS A 104 14.56 6.83 -21.78
N ILE A 105 13.40 6.29 -22.15
CA ILE A 105 12.51 5.55 -21.25
C ILE A 105 13.11 4.18 -20.93
N TYR A 106 13.70 3.52 -21.94
CA TYR A 106 14.28 2.19 -21.83
C TYR A 106 15.75 2.18 -22.26
N PRO A 107 16.67 2.72 -21.44
CA PRO A 107 18.09 2.82 -21.79
C PRO A 107 18.74 1.45 -22.05
N GLY A 108 18.27 0.38 -21.41
CA GLY A 108 18.75 -0.98 -21.68
C GLY A 108 18.35 -1.51 -23.07
N MET A 109 17.29 -0.97 -23.66
CA MET A 109 16.82 -1.35 -25.00
C MET A 109 17.28 -0.38 -26.10
N ALA A 110 18.11 0.62 -25.76
CA ALA A 110 18.63 1.58 -26.72
C ALA A 110 19.41 0.88 -27.84
N ARG A 111 19.29 1.40 -29.07
CA ARG A 111 20.06 0.89 -30.21
C ARG A 111 21.55 1.19 -30.03
N ALA A 112 22.38 0.17 -30.20
CA ALA A 112 23.82 0.34 -30.30
C ALA A 112 24.22 0.97 -31.65
N GLU A 113 25.49 1.37 -31.80
CA GLU A 113 26.00 1.98 -33.03
C GLU A 113 25.84 1.09 -34.28
N ASP A 114 25.75 -0.23 -34.09
CA ASP A 114 25.50 -1.21 -35.15
C ASP A 114 24.00 -1.36 -35.52
N GLY A 115 23.12 -0.58 -34.89
CA GLY A 115 21.67 -0.58 -35.11
C GLY A 115 20.92 -1.72 -34.41
N LYS A 116 21.60 -2.62 -33.69
CA LYS A 116 20.97 -3.71 -32.95
C LYS A 116 20.63 -3.29 -31.53
N ARG A 117 19.57 -3.88 -30.97
CA ARG A 117 19.23 -3.73 -29.56
C ARG A 117 19.92 -4.80 -28.74
N MET A 118 20.49 -4.40 -27.60
CA MET A 118 21.13 -5.33 -26.67
C MET A 118 20.10 -6.14 -25.89
N PHE A 119 18.99 -5.51 -25.50
CA PHE A 119 17.84 -6.16 -24.88
C PHE A 119 16.58 -5.94 -25.71
N ASP A 120 15.81 -7.01 -25.90
CA ASP A 120 14.49 -6.96 -26.53
C ASP A 120 13.39 -6.71 -25.49
N GLU A 121 12.17 -6.46 -25.97
CA GLU A 121 11.01 -6.19 -25.13
C GLU A 121 10.72 -7.37 -24.18
N LYS A 122 10.98 -8.61 -24.64
CA LYS A 122 10.78 -9.81 -23.81
C LYS A 122 11.77 -9.87 -22.66
N THR A 123 13.03 -9.54 -22.90
CA THR A 123 14.06 -9.47 -21.86
C THR A 123 13.74 -8.35 -20.87
N GLN A 124 13.28 -7.19 -21.34
CA GLN A 124 12.87 -6.11 -20.45
C GLN A 124 11.64 -6.50 -19.60
N ALA A 125 10.64 -7.17 -20.18
CA ALA A 125 9.49 -7.70 -19.45
C ALA A 125 9.91 -8.73 -18.39
N LEU A 126 10.81 -9.66 -18.75
CA LEU A 126 11.35 -10.65 -17.84
C LEU A 126 12.14 -9.99 -16.70
N ASN A 127 12.95 -8.98 -17.00
CA ASN A 127 13.69 -8.22 -16.01
C ASN A 127 12.76 -7.53 -15.01
N GLN A 128 11.64 -6.95 -15.46
CA GLN A 128 10.65 -6.38 -14.54
C GLN A 128 10.00 -7.44 -13.64
N LEU A 129 9.66 -8.61 -14.19
CA LEU A 129 9.11 -9.70 -13.39
C LEU A 129 10.12 -10.21 -12.36
N MET A 130 11.38 -10.39 -12.76
CA MET A 130 12.47 -10.77 -11.85
C MET A 130 12.70 -9.69 -10.78
N ALA A 131 12.61 -8.40 -11.13
CA ALA A 131 12.76 -7.31 -10.18
C ALA A 131 11.65 -7.32 -9.12
N ILE A 132 10.39 -7.56 -9.50
CA ILE A 132 9.28 -7.71 -8.54
C ILE A 132 9.60 -8.84 -7.54
N GLY A 133 10.00 -10.01 -8.04
CA GLY A 133 10.35 -11.15 -7.20
C GLY A 133 11.55 -10.87 -6.28
N LEU A 134 12.61 -10.26 -6.82
CA LEU A 134 13.81 -9.89 -6.07
C LEU A 134 13.48 -8.89 -4.95
N VAL A 135 12.74 -7.84 -5.25
CA VAL A 135 12.36 -6.81 -4.26
C VAL A 135 11.48 -7.43 -3.19
N PHE A 136 10.49 -8.25 -3.56
CA PHE A 136 9.61 -8.92 -2.59
C PHE A 136 10.38 -9.84 -1.63
N LEU A 137 11.33 -10.63 -2.15
CA LEU A 137 12.17 -11.51 -1.33
C LEU A 137 13.11 -10.69 -0.44
N ALA A 138 13.79 -9.69 -1.02
CA ALA A 138 14.73 -8.85 -0.29
C ALA A 138 14.04 -8.06 0.83
N SER A 139 12.86 -7.48 0.57
CA SER A 139 12.09 -6.75 1.59
C SER A 139 11.58 -7.66 2.70
N THR A 140 11.15 -8.88 2.36
CA THR A 140 10.67 -9.85 3.36
C THR A 140 11.81 -10.33 4.27
N ILE A 141 12.95 -10.69 3.68
CA ILE A 141 14.12 -11.17 4.43
C ILE A 141 14.69 -10.06 5.30
N SER A 142 14.93 -8.88 4.71
CA SER A 142 15.46 -7.73 5.47
C SER A 142 14.50 -7.29 6.57
N GLY A 143 13.20 -7.18 6.28
CA GLY A 143 12.18 -6.84 7.28
C GLY A 143 12.11 -7.85 8.42
N TYR A 144 12.22 -9.15 8.13
CA TYR A 144 12.27 -10.19 9.15
C TYR A 144 13.52 -10.07 10.05
N ILE A 145 14.70 -9.89 9.45
CA ILE A 145 15.95 -9.69 10.20
C ILE A 145 15.86 -8.43 11.08
N THR A 146 15.40 -7.31 10.51
CA THR A 146 15.18 -6.06 11.25
C THR A 146 14.21 -6.27 12.40
N GLY A 147 13.11 -6.99 12.19
CA GLY A 147 12.15 -7.33 13.24
C GLY A 147 12.78 -8.16 14.38
N LEU A 148 13.65 -9.12 14.06
CA LEU A 148 14.40 -9.88 15.08
C LEU A 148 15.36 -8.99 15.88
N LEU A 149 16.05 -8.07 15.21
CA LEU A 149 16.95 -7.11 15.87
C LEU A 149 16.18 -6.17 16.80
N LEU A 150 15.02 -5.66 16.37
CA LEU A 150 14.18 -4.77 17.17
C LEU A 150 13.54 -5.46 18.38
N LYS A 151 13.40 -6.79 18.36
CA LYS A 151 12.94 -7.57 19.53
C LYS A 151 13.95 -7.68 20.66
N LEU A 152 15.23 -7.34 20.44
CA LEU A 152 16.24 -7.37 21.49
C LEU A 152 15.92 -6.33 22.58
N LYS A 153 15.97 -6.72 23.86
CA LYS A 153 15.67 -5.84 25.02
C LYS A 153 16.73 -4.78 25.33
N ILE A 154 17.52 -4.40 24.33
CA ILE A 154 18.54 -3.35 24.42
C ILE A 154 18.00 -1.99 23.96
N TRP A 155 16.80 -1.99 23.37
CA TRP A 155 16.10 -0.79 22.89
C TRP A 155 15.07 -0.31 23.93
N ASP A 156 14.73 0.96 23.83
CA ASP A 156 13.65 1.58 24.62
C ASP A 156 12.28 1.22 24.03
N GLN A 157 11.87 -0.04 24.23
CA GLN A 157 10.63 -0.59 23.69
C GLN A 157 9.42 -0.07 24.48
N VAL A 158 8.38 0.34 23.77
CA VAL A 158 7.09 0.71 24.36
C VAL A 158 6.50 -0.49 25.10
N ARG A 159 5.93 -0.26 26.28
CA ARG A 159 5.20 -1.28 27.04
C ARG A 159 3.89 -1.63 26.32
N ASP A 160 3.48 -2.89 26.38
CA ASP A 160 2.30 -3.36 25.63
C ASP A 160 0.99 -2.63 26.04
N ASP A 161 0.89 -2.18 27.30
CA ASP A 161 -0.22 -1.37 27.83
C ASP A 161 -0.21 0.08 27.35
N GLU A 162 0.90 0.53 26.77
CA GLU A 162 1.17 1.90 26.34
C GLU A 162 1.22 2.05 24.82
N TYR A 163 0.89 0.99 24.07
CA TYR A 163 0.79 1.09 22.62
C TYR A 163 -0.23 2.16 22.20
N TYR A 164 0.20 3.04 21.30
CA TYR A 164 -0.57 4.16 20.77
C TYR A 164 -0.92 5.26 21.80
N ALA A 165 -0.25 5.28 22.96
CA ALA A 165 -0.31 6.36 23.92
C ALA A 165 0.99 7.20 23.89
N ASP A 166 0.85 8.52 23.94
CA ASP A 166 1.98 9.46 23.85
C ASP A 166 2.64 9.73 25.20
N GLY A 167 2.00 9.34 26.31
CA GLY A 167 2.38 9.75 27.67
C GLY A 167 3.78 9.30 28.12
N ASP A 168 4.29 8.18 27.60
CA ASP A 168 5.64 7.69 27.92
C ASP A 168 6.75 8.52 27.23
N TYR A 169 6.43 9.23 26.13
CA TYR A 169 7.42 9.92 25.29
C TYR A 169 7.25 11.43 25.18
N PHE A 170 6.06 11.95 25.49
CA PHE A 170 5.72 13.37 25.36
C PHE A 170 5.13 13.92 26.65
N GLU A 171 5.34 15.22 26.89
CA GLU A 171 4.58 15.94 27.91
C GLU A 171 3.13 16.03 27.47
N THR A 172 2.24 15.51 28.30
CA THR A 172 0.80 15.47 28.04
C THR A 172 0.04 16.31 29.06
N PRO A 173 -1.16 16.81 28.71
CA PRO A 173 -2.04 17.50 29.66
C PRO A 173 -2.37 16.63 30.88
N GLY A 174 -2.63 17.24 32.04
CA GLY A 174 -2.88 16.52 33.29
C GLY A 174 -4.12 15.59 33.29
N ASP A 175 -4.99 15.72 32.29
CA ASP A 175 -6.18 14.90 32.04
C ASP A 175 -6.02 13.91 30.86
N TYR A 176 -4.80 13.71 30.36
CA TYR A 176 -4.52 12.88 29.19
C TYR A 176 -4.99 11.43 29.35
N ASP A 177 -4.71 10.78 30.48
CA ASP A 177 -5.15 9.39 30.70
C ASP A 177 -6.68 9.26 30.76
N PHE A 178 -7.37 10.26 31.31
CA PHE A 178 -8.83 10.29 31.35
C PHE A 178 -9.40 10.41 29.92
N THR A 179 -8.89 11.35 29.14
CA THR A 179 -9.38 11.62 27.78
C THR A 179 -9.00 10.53 26.77
N SER A 180 -7.82 9.92 26.90
CA SER A 180 -7.33 8.90 25.96
C SER A 180 -7.79 7.48 26.30
N ARG A 181 -7.77 7.08 27.58
CA ARG A 181 -8.06 5.68 27.98
C ARG A 181 -9.51 5.46 28.40
N ILE A 182 -10.06 6.36 29.22
CA ILE A 182 -11.39 6.16 29.82
C ILE A 182 -12.49 6.48 28.82
N VAL A 183 -12.44 7.65 28.17
CA VAL A 183 -13.48 8.04 27.18
C VAL A 183 -13.54 7.06 26.01
N THR A 184 -12.39 6.60 25.50
CA THR A 184 -12.32 5.63 24.41
C THR A 184 -12.94 4.28 24.79
N SER A 185 -12.75 3.84 26.05
CA SER A 185 -13.34 2.60 26.55
C SER A 185 -14.86 2.69 26.64
N VAL A 186 -15.38 3.84 27.11
CA VAL A 186 -16.83 4.10 27.18
C VAL A 186 -17.45 4.15 25.78
N GLN A 187 -16.82 4.86 24.84
CA GLN A 187 -17.31 4.91 23.45
C GLN A 187 -17.31 3.53 22.77
N LYS A 188 -16.28 2.69 23.00
CA LYS A 188 -16.27 1.32 22.47
C LYS A 188 -17.42 0.48 23.02
N ILE A 189 -17.75 0.63 24.30
CA ILE A 189 -18.89 -0.05 24.94
C ILE A 189 -20.20 0.47 24.33
N GLU A 190 -20.40 1.78 24.22
CA GLU A 190 -21.60 2.37 23.62
C GLU A 190 -21.80 1.94 22.16
N VAL A 191 -20.74 1.88 21.35
CA VAL A 191 -20.82 1.42 19.96
C VAL A 191 -21.09 -0.09 19.87
N ALA A 192 -20.54 -0.89 20.79
CA ALA A 192 -20.81 -2.32 20.86
C ALA A 192 -22.25 -2.62 21.35
N GLU A 193 -22.77 -1.81 22.27
CA GLU A 193 -24.15 -1.90 22.76
C GLU A 193 -25.16 -1.39 21.73
N TYR A 194 -24.82 -0.34 20.97
CA TYR A 194 -25.60 0.16 19.83
C TYR A 194 -25.47 -0.72 18.57
N ASN A 195 -25.38 -2.04 18.73
CA ASN A 195 -25.42 -2.96 17.59
C ASN A 195 -26.88 -3.13 17.10
N PRO A 196 -27.27 -2.57 15.93
CA PRO A 196 -28.65 -2.65 15.43
C PRO A 196 -29.08 -4.08 15.04
N LEU A 197 -28.19 -5.08 15.13
CA LEU A 197 -28.52 -6.50 14.98
C LEU A 197 -29.10 -7.14 16.25
N SER A 198 -29.02 -6.48 17.43
CA SER A 198 -29.63 -6.98 18.68
C SER A 198 -31.09 -6.54 18.83
N GLN A 199 -31.48 -5.43 18.20
CA GLN A 199 -32.88 -5.02 18.12
C GLN A 199 -33.54 -5.66 16.91
N LYS A 200 -33.87 -6.95 17.06
CA LYS A 200 -34.93 -7.54 16.24
C LYS A 200 -36.19 -6.72 16.45
N GLU A 201 -36.76 -6.29 15.32
CA GLU A 201 -38.06 -5.65 15.18
C GLU A 201 -39.08 -6.22 16.17
N VAL A 202 -39.62 -5.34 17.02
CA VAL A 202 -40.90 -5.54 17.72
C VAL A 202 -41.94 -4.72 16.99
#